data_AF-A0A811MBH6-F1
#
_entry.id   AF-A0A811MBH6-F1
#
_cell.length_a   1.000
_cell.length_b   1.000
_cell.length_c   1.000
_cell.angle_alpha   90.00
_cell.angle_beta   90.00
_cell.angle_gamma   90.00
#
_symmetry.space_group_name_H-M   'P 1'
#
loop_
_entity.id
_entity.type
_entity.pdbx_description
1 polymer ?
#
loop_
_entity_poly.entity_id
_entity_poly.type
_entity_poly.pdbx_seq_one_letter_code
_entity_poly.pdbx_strand_id
1 'polypeptide(L)'
;MDTLAQVLTLGTAFIIFLAIFRRSIWHGRAPARPTLVEISDSAVARTALIDHADAFSNHLLTLFPVALVTGQRRRRSDSISSTQYGPLWRVLHCNFTSEALHPSRFDQLSPLRRESVADLVPWLSARVAVGDGGGDVVVIRDSVHAAVFAMVGACAWRPRGDAVHPASHAARDAADSCVP
;
A
#
# COMPACT_ATOMS: atom_id res chain seq x y z
N MET A 1 26.54 48.99 -38.97
CA MET A 1 25.33 48.22 -39.32
C MET A 1 25.40 46.79 -38.76
N ASP A 2 26.53 46.41 -38.18
CA ASP A 2 26.91 45.02 -37.91
C ASP A 2 26.45 44.54 -36.52
N THR A 3 26.31 45.46 -35.56
CA THR A 3 25.86 45.14 -34.19
C THR A 3 24.37 44.83 -34.13
N LEU A 4 23.53 45.58 -34.88
CA LEU A 4 22.08 45.33 -34.94
C LEU A 4 21.77 44.00 -35.63
N ALA A 5 22.53 43.65 -36.68
CA ALA A 5 22.42 42.36 -37.35
C ALA A 5 22.83 41.19 -36.42
N GLN A 6 23.91 41.35 -35.64
CA GLN A 6 24.37 40.36 -34.67
C GLN A 6 23.38 40.14 -33.51
N VAL A 7 22.74 41.20 -33.02
CA VAL A 7 21.74 41.09 -31.95
C VAL A 7 20.49 40.36 -32.47
N LEU A 8 20.07 40.61 -33.71
CA LEU A 8 18.94 39.91 -34.32
C LEU A 8 19.23 38.42 -34.58
N THR A 9 20.45 38.06 -35.02
CA THR A 9 20.84 36.66 -35.23
C THR A 9 20.96 35.89 -33.91
N LEU A 10 21.51 36.51 -32.86
CA LEU A 10 21.57 35.91 -31.53
C LEU A 10 20.17 35.75 -30.92
N GLY A 11 19.30 36.76 -31.08
CA GLY A 11 17.92 36.71 -30.59
C GLY A 11 17.11 35.59 -31.26
N THR A 12 17.21 35.46 -32.58
CA THR A 12 16.52 34.39 -33.34
C THR A 12 17.07 33.01 -32.99
N ALA A 13 18.39 32.85 -32.85
CA ALA A 13 19.00 31.59 -32.41
C ALA A 13 18.55 31.18 -31.01
N PHE A 14 18.44 32.14 -30.08
CA PHE A 14 17.96 31.88 -28.72
C PHE A 14 16.49 31.45 -28.69
N ILE A 15 15.63 32.09 -29.51
CA ILE A 15 14.22 31.71 -29.64
C ILE A 15 14.09 30.30 -30.23
N ILE A 16 14.89 29.97 -31.26
CA ILE A 16 14.91 28.63 -31.86
C ILE A 16 15.39 27.59 -30.83
N PHE A 17 16.44 27.90 -30.07
CA PHE A 17 16.95 27.04 -29.00
C PHE A 17 15.89 26.81 -27.92
N LEU A 18 15.20 27.86 -27.46
CA LEU A 18 14.09 27.74 -26.53
C LEU A 18 12.92 26.95 -27.11
N ALA A 19 12.60 27.12 -28.38
CA ALA A 19 11.53 26.36 -29.05
C ALA A 19 11.88 24.87 -29.14
N ILE A 20 13.12 24.51 -29.48
CA ILE A 20 13.60 23.13 -29.53
C ILE A 20 13.68 22.53 -28.13
N PHE A 21 14.19 23.29 -27.16
CA PHE A 21 14.31 22.85 -25.76
C PHE A 21 12.93 22.64 -25.13
N ARG A 22 12.00 23.58 -25.33
CA ARG A 22 10.60 23.41 -24.93
C ARG A 22 9.97 22.24 -25.68
N ARG A 23 10.16 22.13 -26.99
CA ARG A 23 9.64 20.99 -27.77
C ARG A 23 10.20 19.65 -27.27
N SER A 24 11.46 19.57 -26.88
CA SER A 24 12.10 18.37 -26.32
C SER A 24 11.56 18.02 -24.93
N ILE A 25 11.40 19.02 -24.05
CA ILE A 25 10.81 18.85 -22.71
C ILE A 25 9.33 18.45 -22.80
N TRP A 26 8.59 19.02 -23.76
CA TRP A 26 7.17 18.75 -23.95
C TRP A 26 6.92 17.46 -24.76
N HIS A 27 7.89 17.02 -25.57
CA HIS A 27 7.94 15.66 -26.15
C HIS A 27 8.55 14.64 -25.20
N GLY A 28 8.67 14.97 -23.90
CA GLY A 28 8.68 13.97 -22.85
C GLY A 28 7.47 13.07 -23.06
N ARG A 29 7.72 11.93 -23.70
CA ARG A 29 6.78 10.90 -24.14
C ARG A 29 5.57 10.88 -23.21
N ALA A 30 4.41 11.32 -23.72
CA ALA A 30 3.15 11.15 -23.01
C ALA A 30 3.10 9.69 -22.51
N PRO A 31 2.86 9.43 -21.22
CA PRO A 31 2.92 8.08 -20.69
C PRO A 31 1.95 7.23 -21.52
N ALA A 32 2.49 6.27 -22.25
CA ALA A 32 1.68 5.37 -23.05
C ALA A 32 0.67 4.75 -22.09
N ARG A 33 -0.63 4.88 -22.40
CA ARG A 33 -1.67 4.23 -21.60
C ARG A 33 -1.29 2.74 -21.51
N PRO A 34 -1.13 2.19 -20.31
CA PRO A 34 -0.78 0.79 -20.18
C PRO A 34 -1.89 -0.04 -20.84
N THR A 35 -1.49 -0.98 -21.70
CA THR A 35 -2.43 -1.95 -22.27
C THR A 35 -2.95 -2.82 -21.14
N LEU A 36 -4.24 -2.69 -20.82
CA LEU A 36 -4.90 -3.55 -19.83
C LEU A 36 -5.33 -4.83 -20.56
N VAL A 37 -4.77 -5.96 -20.14
CA VAL A 37 -5.17 -7.29 -20.61
C VAL A 37 -5.90 -7.98 -19.46
N GLU A 38 -7.17 -8.31 -19.67
CA GLU A 38 -7.95 -9.10 -18.72
C GLU A 38 -7.81 -10.59 -19.07
N ILE A 39 -7.44 -11.39 -18.07
CA ILE A 39 -7.33 -12.85 -18.20
C ILE A 39 -8.39 -13.46 -17.28
N SER A 40 -9.46 -14.00 -17.86
CA SER A 40 -10.55 -14.64 -17.11
C SER A 40 -10.39 -16.17 -16.99
N ASP A 41 -9.57 -16.78 -17.84
CA ASP A 41 -9.35 -18.23 -17.85
C ASP A 41 -8.27 -18.65 -16.85
N SER A 42 -8.59 -19.63 -16.00
CA SER A 42 -7.68 -20.23 -15.02
C SER A 42 -6.45 -20.91 -15.62
N ALA A 43 -6.57 -21.54 -16.79
CA ALA A 43 -5.44 -22.22 -17.44
C ALA A 43 -4.43 -21.19 -17.98
N VAL A 44 -4.95 -20.12 -18.61
CA VAL A 44 -4.14 -19.00 -19.10
C VAL A 44 -3.52 -18.23 -17.93
N ALA A 45 -4.27 -18.02 -16.84
CA ALA A 45 -3.75 -17.39 -15.63
C ALA A 45 -2.63 -18.21 -15.00
N ARG A 46 -2.76 -19.55 -14.96
CA ARG A 46 -1.71 -20.44 -14.47
C ARG A 46 -0.44 -20.31 -15.31
N THR A 47 -0.55 -20.36 -16.64
CA THR A 47 0.61 -20.22 -17.52
C THR A 47 1.26 -18.84 -17.39
N ALA A 48 0.46 -17.77 -17.32
CA ALA A 48 1.00 -16.43 -17.12
C ALA A 48 1.70 -16.25 -15.75
N LEU A 49 1.11 -16.76 -14.66
CA LEU A 49 1.61 -16.54 -13.30
C LEU A 49 2.67 -17.55 -12.85
N ILE A 50 2.71 -18.75 -13.44
CA ILE A 50 3.67 -19.81 -13.06
C ILE A 50 4.75 -19.95 -14.12
N ASP A 51 4.37 -20.21 -15.38
CA ASP A 51 5.32 -20.53 -16.45
C ASP A 51 6.06 -19.28 -16.95
N HIS A 52 5.40 -18.11 -16.91
CA HIS A 52 5.94 -16.80 -17.31
C HIS A 52 5.98 -15.79 -16.17
N ALA A 53 6.17 -16.28 -14.94
CA ALA A 53 6.14 -15.46 -13.73
C ALA A 53 7.12 -14.27 -13.80
N ASP A 54 8.29 -14.43 -14.39
CA ASP A 54 9.29 -13.38 -14.56
C ASP A 54 8.81 -12.20 -15.41
N ALA A 55 8.01 -12.47 -16.46
CA ALA A 55 7.44 -11.44 -17.32
C ALA A 55 6.27 -10.69 -16.66
N PHE A 56 5.44 -11.39 -15.88
CA PHE A 56 4.21 -10.84 -15.29
C PHE A 56 4.33 -10.40 -13.82
N SER A 57 5.42 -10.74 -13.11
CA SER A 57 5.62 -10.34 -11.71
C SER A 57 5.96 -8.86 -11.52
N ASN A 58 6.27 -8.13 -12.60
CA ASN A 58 6.55 -6.71 -12.52
C ASN A 58 5.25 -5.91 -12.38
N HIS A 59 5.07 -5.28 -11.23
CA HIS A 59 3.95 -4.36 -11.02
C HIS A 59 4.14 -3.10 -11.88
N LEU A 60 3.10 -2.77 -12.66
CA LEU A 60 3.04 -1.49 -13.35
C LEU A 60 2.90 -0.37 -12.32
N LEU A 61 4.03 0.20 -11.91
CA LEU A 61 4.14 1.32 -10.97
C LEU A 61 3.30 2.55 -11.38
N THR A 62 2.81 2.56 -12.62
CA THR A 62 1.97 3.61 -13.22
C THR A 62 0.49 3.49 -12.85
N LEU A 63 -0.02 2.31 -12.49
CA LEU A 63 -1.45 2.12 -12.15
C LEU A 63 -1.76 2.43 -10.68
N PHE A 64 -0.76 2.34 -9.80
CA PHE A 64 -0.89 2.70 -8.39
C PHE A 64 0.35 3.49 -7.95
N PRO A 65 0.42 4.81 -8.22
CA PRO A 65 1.44 5.66 -7.64
C PRO A 65 1.10 5.85 -6.16
N VAL A 66 1.29 4.81 -5.35
CA VAL A 66 1.39 5.00 -3.90
C VAL A 66 2.76 5.65 -3.69
N ALA A 67 2.76 6.98 -3.76
CA ALA A 67 3.84 7.84 -3.32
C ALA A 67 4.04 7.62 -1.81
N LEU A 68 4.67 6.50 -1.45
CA LEU A 68 4.87 6.07 -0.07
C LEU A 68 5.84 6.94 0.72
N VAL A 69 6.31 8.06 0.13
CA VAL A 69 6.69 9.34 0.76
C VAL A 69 7.30 10.21 -0.35
N THR A 70 6.54 11.15 -0.91
CA THR A 70 7.06 12.17 -1.84
C THR A 70 7.62 13.35 -1.06
N GLY A 71 8.80 13.15 -0.45
CA GLY A 71 9.61 14.23 0.10
C GLY A 71 10.87 14.43 -0.74
N GLN A 72 11.20 15.69 -1.06
CA GLN A 72 12.36 16.14 -1.87
C GLN A 72 13.76 15.71 -1.35
N ARG A 73 13.83 14.92 -0.28
CA ARG A 73 15.06 14.38 0.29
C ARG A 73 14.84 13.01 0.92
N ARG A 74 14.50 11.95 0.18
CA ARG A 74 14.55 10.59 0.77
C ARG A 74 15.01 9.54 -0.22
N ARG A 75 15.93 8.69 0.26
CA ARG A 75 16.27 7.40 -0.34
C ARG A 75 14.98 6.68 -0.71
N ARG A 76 14.93 6.16 -1.93
CA ARG A 76 13.89 5.24 -2.46
C ARG A 76 13.43 4.30 -1.34
N SER A 77 12.22 4.47 -0.83
CA SER A 77 11.61 3.50 0.08
C SER A 77 10.99 2.41 -0.79
N ASP A 78 11.82 1.43 -1.18
CA ASP A 78 11.36 0.28 -1.93
C ASP A 78 10.57 -0.63 -0.98
N SER A 79 9.24 -0.67 -1.14
CA SER A 79 8.34 -1.56 -0.41
C SER A 79 8.17 -2.86 -1.19
N ILE A 80 7.89 -3.97 -0.52
CA ILE A 80 7.60 -5.26 -1.18
C ILE A 80 6.51 -5.13 -2.27
N SER A 81 5.56 -4.21 -2.10
CA SER A 81 4.48 -3.92 -3.05
C SER A 81 4.85 -2.97 -4.19
N SER A 82 5.92 -2.19 -4.05
CA SER A 82 6.34 -1.18 -5.03
C SER A 82 7.70 -1.50 -5.69
N THR A 83 8.38 -2.57 -5.27
CA THR A 83 9.66 -2.94 -5.87
C THR A 83 9.42 -3.80 -7.10
N GLN A 84 10.14 -3.54 -8.19
CA GLN A 84 10.13 -4.40 -9.37
C GLN A 84 10.74 -5.77 -9.06
N TYR A 85 10.30 -6.80 -9.80
CA TYR A 85 10.80 -8.16 -9.61
C TYR A 85 12.30 -8.21 -9.90
N GLY A 86 13.08 -8.68 -8.92
CA GLY A 86 14.53 -8.66 -8.98
C GLY A 86 15.18 -9.07 -7.66
N PRO A 87 16.52 -8.96 -7.52
CA PRO A 87 17.23 -9.37 -6.31
C PRO A 87 16.73 -8.66 -5.05
N LEU A 88 16.42 -7.37 -5.15
CA LEU A 88 15.89 -6.59 -4.03
C LEU A 88 14.51 -7.09 -3.58
N TRP A 89 13.60 -7.32 -4.52
CA TRP A 89 12.28 -7.89 -4.22
C TRP A 89 12.40 -9.26 -3.58
N ARG A 90 13.29 -10.14 -4.08
CA ARG A 90 13.51 -11.47 -3.48
C ARG A 90 14.02 -11.37 -2.05
N VAL A 91 14.98 -10.49 -1.77
CA VAL A 91 15.48 -10.30 -0.40
C VAL A 91 14.39 -9.77 0.52
N LEU A 92 13.63 -8.76 0.09
CA LEU A 92 12.50 -8.22 0.85
C LEU A 92 11.44 -9.30 1.11
N HIS A 93 11.09 -10.08 0.09
CA HIS A 93 10.11 -11.15 0.19
C HIS A 93 10.60 -12.27 1.11
N CYS A 94 11.84 -12.74 0.95
CA CYS A 94 12.42 -13.75 1.83
C CYS A 94 12.44 -13.29 3.29
N ASN A 95 12.91 -12.07 3.56
CA ASN A 95 12.93 -11.49 4.90
C ASN A 95 11.53 -11.34 5.47
N PHE A 96 10.57 -10.88 4.67
CA PHE A 96 9.17 -10.78 5.08
C PHE A 96 8.56 -12.15 5.35
N THR A 97 8.88 -13.18 4.57
CA THR A 97 8.38 -14.53 4.80
C THR A 97 8.99 -15.19 6.03
N SER A 98 10.30 -15.01 6.27
CA SER A 98 10.99 -15.58 7.42
C SER A 98 10.61 -14.87 8.72
N GLU A 99 10.35 -13.57 8.67
CA GLU A 99 9.97 -12.80 9.83
C GLU A 99 8.45 -12.76 9.99
N ALA A 100 7.67 -12.26 9.04
CA ALA A 100 6.24 -11.99 9.25
C ALA A 100 5.35 -13.20 8.95
N LEU A 101 5.64 -13.98 7.91
CA LEU A 101 4.78 -15.10 7.46
C LEU A 101 5.27 -16.48 7.90
N HIS A 102 6.20 -16.54 8.85
CA HIS A 102 6.70 -17.82 9.33
C HIS A 102 5.59 -18.56 10.11
N PRO A 103 5.40 -19.88 9.91
CA PRO A 103 4.34 -20.65 10.55
C PRO A 103 4.31 -20.51 12.09
N SER A 104 5.48 -20.36 12.73
CA SER A 104 5.54 -20.11 14.18
C SER A 104 4.95 -18.77 14.63
N ARG A 105 4.86 -17.75 13.76
CA ARG A 105 4.14 -16.49 14.01
C ARG A 105 2.64 -16.64 13.76
N PHE A 106 2.24 -17.48 12.81
CA PHE A 106 0.83 -17.83 12.60
C PHE A 106 0.24 -18.54 13.82
N ASP A 107 1.01 -19.38 14.51
CA ASP A 107 0.56 -20.00 15.76
C ASP A 107 0.31 -18.95 16.87
N GLN A 108 1.11 -17.87 16.91
CA GLN A 108 0.92 -16.75 17.84
C GLN A 108 -0.31 -15.90 17.50
N LEU A 109 -0.80 -15.96 16.26
CA LEU A 109 -2.03 -15.27 15.84
C LEU A 109 -3.29 -15.98 16.36
N SER A 110 -3.24 -17.29 16.61
CA SER A 110 -4.39 -18.07 17.09
C SER A 110 -4.99 -17.54 18.40
N PRO A 111 -4.22 -17.28 19.48
CA PRO A 111 -4.77 -16.68 20.69
C PRO A 111 -5.25 -15.23 20.47
N LEU A 112 -4.49 -14.42 19.73
CA LEU A 112 -4.85 -13.01 19.45
C LEU A 112 -6.17 -12.89 18.70
N ARG A 113 -6.43 -13.79 17.75
CA ARG A 113 -7.71 -13.87 17.03
C ARG A 113 -8.85 -14.24 17.97
N ARG A 114 -8.65 -15.22 18.86
CA ARG A 114 -9.66 -15.63 19.84
C ARG A 114 -10.00 -14.50 20.79
N GLU A 115 -9.00 -13.80 21.32
CA GLU A 115 -9.19 -12.62 22.18
C GLU A 115 -9.97 -11.52 21.45
N SER A 116 -9.58 -11.22 20.21
CA SER A 116 -10.26 -10.17 19.41
C SER A 116 -11.72 -10.50 19.12
N VAL A 117 -12.04 -11.76 18.84
CA VAL A 117 -13.43 -12.22 18.62
C VAL A 117 -14.22 -12.25 19.92
N ALA A 118 -13.60 -12.74 21.02
CA ALA A 118 -14.19 -12.76 22.35
C ALA A 118 -14.50 -11.35 22.87
N ASP A 119 -13.77 -10.35 22.40
CA ASP A 119 -13.99 -8.94 22.70
C ASP A 119 -15.05 -8.30 21.80
N LEU A 120 -15.02 -8.59 20.49
CA LEU A 120 -15.92 -8.02 19.49
C LEU A 120 -17.37 -8.50 19.66
N VAL A 121 -17.58 -9.79 19.93
CA VAL A 121 -18.93 -10.39 19.97
C VAL A 121 -19.77 -9.85 21.12
N PRO A 122 -19.29 -9.80 22.38
CA PRO A 122 -20.05 -9.20 23.47
C PRO A 122 -20.35 -7.72 23.24
N TRP A 123 -19.37 -6.96 22.71
CA TRP A 123 -19.55 -5.54 22.43
C TRP A 123 -20.60 -5.29 21.34
N LEU A 124 -20.62 -6.09 20.27
CA LEU A 124 -21.68 -6.05 19.25
C LEU A 124 -23.04 -6.44 19.85
N SER A 125 -23.09 -7.49 20.66
CA SER A 125 -24.34 -7.94 21.29
C SER A 125 -24.94 -6.89 22.21
N ALA A 126 -24.10 -6.13 22.94
CA ALA A 126 -24.53 -5.03 23.78
C ALA A 126 -25.11 -3.86 22.96
N ARG A 127 -24.45 -3.47 21.85
CA ARG A 127 -24.98 -2.42 20.96
C ARG A 127 -26.30 -2.81 20.30
N VAL A 128 -26.45 -4.07 19.91
CA VAL A 128 -27.71 -4.58 19.36
C VAL A 128 -28.82 -4.59 20.42
N ALA A 129 -28.50 -4.92 21.68
CA ALA A 129 -29.48 -4.94 22.78
C ALA A 129 -29.90 -3.54 23.25
N VAL A 130 -29.02 -2.54 23.12
CA VAL A 130 -29.28 -1.13 23.46
C VAL A 130 -30.04 -0.40 22.34
N GLY A 131 -30.11 -0.97 21.14
CA GLY A 131 -30.91 -0.47 20.02
C GLY A 131 -32.40 -0.43 20.38
N ASP A 132 -32.81 0.67 21.01
CA ASP A 132 -34.17 0.97 21.43
C ASP A 132 -35.06 1.21 20.21
N GLY A 133 -35.81 0.19 19.79
CA GLY A 133 -37.04 0.30 18.97
C GLY A 133 -36.99 1.04 17.63
N GLY A 134 -35.86 1.57 17.21
CA GLY A 134 -35.77 2.60 16.17
C GLY A 134 -34.48 2.50 15.37
N GLY A 135 -34.36 1.45 14.55
CA GLY A 135 -33.56 1.48 13.32
C GLY A 135 -32.08 1.87 13.41
N ASP A 136 -31.43 1.75 14.57
CA ASP A 136 -29.99 2.03 14.67
C ASP A 136 -29.21 0.96 13.89
N VAL A 137 -28.71 1.35 12.71
CA VAL A 137 -27.98 0.46 11.82
C VAL A 137 -26.56 0.32 12.35
N VAL A 138 -26.32 -0.78 13.06
CA VAL A 138 -24.97 -1.13 13.50
C VAL A 138 -24.10 -1.47 12.28
N VAL A 139 -23.19 -0.55 11.92
CA VAL A 139 -22.21 -0.78 10.85
C VAL A 139 -21.16 -1.79 11.34
N ILE A 140 -21.32 -3.05 10.92
CA ILE A 140 -20.40 -4.15 11.28
C ILE A 140 -19.00 -3.89 10.74
N ARG A 141 -18.89 -3.33 9.54
CA ARG A 141 -17.61 -3.11 8.85
C ARG A 141 -16.60 -2.38 9.72
N ASP A 142 -16.99 -1.26 10.32
CA ASP A 142 -16.05 -0.39 11.03
C ASP A 142 -15.57 -1.05 12.33
N SER A 143 -16.47 -1.77 13.00
CA SER A 143 -16.12 -2.56 14.19
C SER A 143 -15.20 -3.75 13.90
N VAL A 144 -15.46 -4.48 12.82
CA VAL A 144 -14.58 -5.58 12.38
C VAL A 144 -13.22 -5.02 11.95
N HIS A 145 -13.21 -3.89 11.24
CA HIS A 145 -11.99 -3.25 10.80
C HIS A 145 -11.14 -2.78 11.98
N ALA A 146 -11.74 -2.16 13.00
CA ALA A 146 -11.07 -1.78 14.24
C ALA A 146 -10.47 -3.00 14.97
N ALA A 147 -11.25 -4.08 15.11
CA ALA A 147 -10.77 -5.31 15.76
C ALA A 147 -9.62 -5.97 14.99
N VAL A 148 -9.71 -6.05 13.66
CA VAL A 148 -8.63 -6.57 12.82
C VAL A 148 -7.38 -5.69 12.90
N PHE A 149 -7.55 -4.37 12.89
CA PHE A 149 -6.43 -3.43 13.00
C PHE A 149 -5.70 -3.59 14.35
N ALA A 150 -6.44 -3.67 15.45
CA ALA A 150 -5.88 -3.92 16.78
C ALA A 150 -5.16 -5.28 16.86
N MET A 151 -5.76 -6.34 16.29
CA MET A 151 -5.15 -7.67 16.24
C MET A 151 -3.83 -7.66 15.46
N VAL A 152 -3.79 -7.03 14.28
CA VAL A 152 -2.58 -6.94 13.45
C VAL A 152 -1.52 -6.08 14.13
N GLY A 153 -1.90 -4.97 14.76
CA GLY A 153 -1.00 -4.13 15.55
C GLY A 153 -0.38 -4.91 16.71
N ALA A 154 -1.18 -5.69 17.43
CA ALA A 154 -0.68 -6.59 18.47
C ALA A 154 0.29 -7.63 17.91
N CYS A 155 0.03 -8.21 16.74
CA CYS A 155 0.96 -9.17 16.12
C CYS A 155 2.30 -8.53 15.71
N ALA A 156 2.27 -7.29 15.20
CA ALA A 156 3.44 -6.60 14.69
C ALA A 156 4.34 -6.06 15.81
N TRP A 157 3.75 -5.61 16.92
CA TRP A 157 4.47 -4.94 18.00
C TRP A 157 4.82 -5.85 19.17
N ARG A 158 4.14 -7.00 19.34
CA ARG A 158 4.32 -7.84 20.54
C ARG A 158 5.72 -8.48 20.58
N PRO A 159 6.50 -8.27 21.66
CA PRO A 159 7.80 -8.88 21.84
C PRO A 159 7.71 -10.40 21.90
N ARG A 160 8.72 -11.07 21.34
CA ARG A 160 8.86 -12.52 21.34
C ARG A 160 9.21 -12.99 22.76
N GLY A 161 8.22 -13.42 23.54
CA GLY A 161 8.47 -14.07 24.84
C GLY A 161 7.51 -13.71 25.97
N ASP A 162 6.62 -12.73 25.77
CA ASP A 162 5.84 -12.21 26.88
C ASP A 162 4.52 -12.99 27.00
N ALA A 163 4.40 -13.69 28.13
CA ALA A 163 3.16 -14.34 28.56
C ALA A 163 1.97 -13.37 28.42
N VAL A 164 0.81 -13.95 28.10
CA VAL A 164 -0.48 -13.31 27.89
C VAL A 164 -0.75 -12.23 28.95
N HIS A 165 -0.45 -10.97 28.61
CA HIS A 165 -0.93 -9.80 29.33
C HIS A 165 -2.02 -9.13 28.48
N PRO A 166 -3.19 -8.82 29.06
CA PRO A 166 -4.33 -8.28 28.33
C PRO A 166 -4.06 -6.82 27.96
N ALA A 167 -3.40 -6.59 26.82
CA ALA A 167 -3.22 -5.28 26.21
C ALA A 167 -4.49 -4.78 25.47
N SER A 168 -5.60 -5.51 25.57
CA SER A 168 -6.87 -5.20 24.89
C SER A 168 -7.63 -4.01 25.50
N HIS A 169 -7.24 -3.52 26.68
CA HIS A 169 -7.86 -2.33 27.28
C HIS A 169 -7.31 -1.01 26.71
N ALA A 170 -6.01 -0.91 26.44
CA ALA A 170 -5.42 0.35 25.97
C ALA A 170 -5.78 0.70 24.51
N ALA A 171 -6.07 -0.30 23.68
CA ALA A 171 -6.53 -0.08 22.30
C ALA A 171 -8.01 0.29 22.21
N ARG A 172 -8.83 -0.06 23.22
CA ARG A 172 -10.24 0.32 23.31
C ARG A 172 -10.41 1.82 23.60
N ASP A 173 -9.61 2.36 24.52
CA ASP A 173 -9.67 3.79 24.90
C ASP A 173 -9.28 4.72 23.73
N ALA A 174 -8.39 4.27 22.84
CA ALA A 174 -8.01 5.02 21.66
C ALA A 174 -9.08 4.99 20.54
N ALA A 175 -9.88 3.92 20.46
CA ALA A 175 -10.96 3.80 19.49
C ALA A 175 -12.21 4.59 19.92
N ASP A 176 -12.52 4.60 21.22
CA ASP A 176 -13.63 5.38 21.78
C ASP A 176 -13.36 6.90 21.70
N SER A 177 -12.09 7.34 21.70
CA SER A 177 -11.71 8.75 21.50
C SER A 177 -11.83 9.24 20.05
N CYS A 178 -12.05 8.36 19.06
CA CYS A 178 -12.16 8.70 17.65
C CYS A 178 -13.60 8.73 17.12
N VAL A 179 -14.60 8.52 17.97
CA VAL A 179 -16.01 8.71 17.63
C VAL A 179 -16.47 10.05 18.20
N PRO A 180 -16.97 11.00 17.37
CA PRO A 180 -17.51 12.27 17.85
C PRO A 180 -18.79 12.11 18.66
#